data_AF-A0A837I0R5-F1
#
_entry.id   AF-A0A837I0R5-F1
#
_cell.length_a   1.000
_cell.length_b   1.000
_cell.length_c   1.000
_cell.angle_alpha   90.00
_cell.angle_beta   90.00
_cell.angle_gamma   90.00
#
_symmetry.space_group_name_H-M   'P 1'
#
loop_
_entity.id
_entity.type
_entity.pdbx_description
1 polymer ?
#
loop_
_entity_poly.entity_id
_entity_poly.type
_entity_poly.pdbx_seq_one_letter_code
_entity_poly.pdbx_strand_id
1 'polypeptide(L)'
;MKSTIQSGLWKVEFGELGATLKVLQDHGVTPDHLARLRAEPDYAKRVAEFMLRGGLDASIHQKLARAVMGKDFFGVEDWSALYGVNFSQKQLRQVAEFPWGEDILNSTCPLCGKVVKDCHFAFVGLDRINGKPLTILKLQELHPATGQPKFHSYTSAWYSEQKFARETTMSFRWYLLHQNIVPKSEDKTYDDQKAMLTADYEVPSAVTESTKDLLVFRKTGNFVNSSRYARCECVASVGRRVDVGYFGESGLVVYSYWGGGHRCGIGLAASRKFPAAQRS
;
A
#
# COMPACT_ATOMS: atom_id res chain seq x y z
N MET A 1 -16.55 35.27 9.61
CA MET A 1 -16.02 33.91 9.89
C MET A 1 -14.96 34.04 10.99
N LYS A 2 -15.22 33.52 12.19
CA LYS A 2 -14.24 33.50 13.28
C LYS A 2 -13.18 32.44 12.96
N SER A 3 -11.94 32.89 12.82
CA SER A 3 -10.75 32.04 12.77
C SER A 3 -10.65 31.26 14.08
N THR A 4 -10.68 29.94 14.01
CA THR A 4 -10.43 29.06 15.15
C THR A 4 -8.94 29.12 15.46
N ILE A 5 -8.55 29.95 16.43
CA ILE A 5 -7.19 30.01 16.94
C ILE A 5 -6.90 28.68 17.64
N GLN A 6 -6.06 27.84 17.04
CA GLN A 6 -5.44 26.71 17.74
C GLN A 6 -4.78 27.23 19.03
N SER A 7 -5.21 26.71 20.18
CA SER A 7 -4.62 27.04 21.48
C SER A 7 -3.15 26.61 21.50
N GLY A 8 -2.22 27.57 21.50
CA GLY A 8 -0.79 27.28 21.64
C GLY A 8 -0.46 26.67 23.00
N LEU A 9 0.65 25.91 23.05
CA LEU A 9 1.19 25.25 24.27
C LEU A 9 1.32 26.16 25.50
N TRP A 10 1.38 27.48 25.29
CA TRP A 10 1.45 28.49 26.35
C TRP A 10 0.14 28.71 27.12
N LYS A 11 -0.96 28.08 26.69
CA LYS A 11 -2.27 28.16 27.36
C LYS A 11 -2.62 26.90 28.16
N VAL A 12 -1.68 25.96 28.27
CA VAL A 12 -1.86 24.72 29.04
C VAL A 12 -1.85 25.05 30.53
N GLU A 13 -2.77 24.45 31.28
CA GLU A 13 -2.88 24.67 32.73
C GLU A 13 -1.65 24.11 33.46
N PHE A 14 -1.24 24.76 34.56
CA PHE A 14 -0.03 24.36 35.29
C PHE A 14 -0.08 22.90 35.78
N GLY A 15 -1.28 22.41 36.12
CA GLY A 15 -1.50 21.01 36.50
C GLY A 15 -1.24 20.01 35.36
N GLU A 16 -1.64 20.35 34.13
CA GLU A 16 -1.43 19.51 32.94
C GLU A 16 0.05 19.50 32.53
N LEU A 17 0.71 20.67 32.62
CA LEU A 17 2.14 20.78 32.39
C LEU A 17 2.94 19.96 33.42
N GLY A 18 2.55 20.05 34.70
CA GLY A 18 3.15 19.27 35.78
C GLY A 18 3.01 17.77 35.58
N ALA A 19 1.83 17.29 35.16
CA ALA A 19 1.61 15.89 34.84
C ALA A 19 2.48 15.42 33.66
N THR A 20 2.62 16.24 32.62
CA THR A 20 3.49 15.93 31.47
C THR A 20 4.96 15.81 31.89
N LEU A 21 5.45 16.76 32.70
CA LEU A 21 6.82 16.73 33.22
C LEU A 21 7.08 15.51 34.11
N LYS A 22 6.10 15.11 34.92
CA LYS A 22 6.18 13.90 35.75
C LYS A 22 6.38 12.65 34.89
N VAL A 23 5.59 12.49 33.83
CA VAL A 23 5.72 11.34 32.90
C VAL A 23 7.09 11.33 32.23
N LEU A 24 7.57 12.48 31.75
CA LEU A 24 8.90 12.57 31.14
C LEU A 24 10.00 12.19 32.14
N GLN A 25 9.89 12.63 33.40
CA GLN A 25 10.82 12.27 34.47
C GLN A 25 10.79 10.77 34.75
N ASP A 26 9.62 10.14 34.78
CA ASP A 26 9.47 8.70 35.00
C ASP A 26 10.11 7.87 33.88
N HIS A 27 10.32 8.47 32.70
CA HIS A 27 11.06 7.90 31.57
C HIS A 27 12.50 8.42 31.43
N GLY A 28 13.07 9.01 32.48
CA GLY A 28 14.49 9.38 32.54
C GLY A 28 14.84 10.74 31.92
N VAL A 29 13.85 11.57 31.58
CA VAL A 29 14.11 12.95 31.18
C VAL A 29 14.49 13.78 32.40
N THR A 30 15.65 14.43 32.37
CA THR A 30 16.17 15.23 33.48
C THR A 30 15.99 16.74 33.22
N PRO A 31 16.15 17.59 34.25
CA PRO A 31 16.19 19.04 34.08
C PRO A 31 17.22 19.50 33.04
N ASP A 32 18.35 18.80 32.90
CA ASP A 32 19.40 19.12 31.92
C ASP A 32 18.93 18.88 30.48
N HIS A 33 18.16 17.82 30.22
CA HIS A 33 17.56 17.59 28.90
C HIS A 33 16.59 18.73 28.54
N LEU A 34 15.81 19.21 29.51
CA LEU A 34 14.91 20.35 29.31
C LEU A 34 15.67 21.67 29.16
N ALA A 35 16.78 21.84 29.87
CA ALA A 35 17.66 23.01 29.73
C ALA A 35 18.26 23.05 28.31
N ARG A 36 18.76 21.92 27.83
CA ARG A 36 19.25 21.76 26.46
C ARG A 36 18.18 22.05 25.41
N LEU A 37 16.96 21.55 25.63
CA LEU A 37 15.79 21.83 24.78
C LEU A 37 15.51 23.33 24.65
N ARG A 38 15.70 24.11 25.72
CA ARG A 38 15.53 25.57 25.69
C ARG A 38 16.72 26.30 25.07
N ALA A 39 17.93 25.76 25.20
CA ALA A 39 19.17 26.43 24.81
C ALA A 39 19.58 26.19 23.33
N GLU A 40 19.21 25.05 22.75
CA GLU A 40 19.64 24.64 21.40
C GLU A 40 18.44 24.58 20.42
N PRO A 41 18.26 25.57 19.52
CA PRO A 41 17.13 25.61 18.59
C PRO A 41 17.03 24.38 17.68
N ASP A 42 18.15 23.86 17.19
CA ASP A 42 18.18 22.67 16.33
C ASP A 42 17.85 21.39 17.10
N TYR A 43 18.17 21.33 18.40
CA TYR A 43 17.76 20.23 19.27
C TYR A 43 16.26 20.31 19.57
N ALA A 44 15.75 21.50 19.88
CA ALA A 44 14.31 21.76 20.04
C ALA A 44 13.50 21.36 18.80
N LYS A 45 13.98 21.75 17.62
CA LYS A 45 13.38 21.38 16.34
C LYS A 45 13.33 19.87 16.16
N ARG A 46 14.43 19.15 16.41
CA ARG A 46 14.47 17.67 16.29
C ARG A 46 13.53 16.97 17.27
N VAL A 47 13.44 17.44 18.51
CA VAL A 47 12.52 16.87 19.51
C VAL A 47 11.06 17.15 19.14
N ALA A 48 10.74 18.37 18.69
CA ALA A 48 9.41 18.71 18.20
C ALA A 48 9.05 17.88 16.97
N GLU A 49 9.95 17.73 16.00
CA GLU A 49 9.77 16.85 14.85
C GLU A 49 9.56 15.41 15.28
N PHE A 50 10.33 14.88 16.23
CA PHE A 50 10.17 13.52 16.76
C PHE A 50 8.81 13.30 17.44
N MET A 51 8.37 14.25 18.27
CA MET A 51 7.05 14.21 18.91
C MET A 51 5.90 14.31 17.90
N LEU A 52 6.06 15.15 16.88
CA LEU A 52 5.10 15.27 15.77
C LEU A 52 5.12 14.04 14.84
N ARG A 53 6.26 13.33 14.77
CA ARG A 53 6.44 12.07 14.03
C ARG A 53 5.96 10.84 14.80
N GLY A 54 5.56 10.97 16.08
CA GLY A 54 5.06 9.87 16.89
C GLY A 54 6.12 8.89 17.39
N GLY A 55 7.41 9.24 17.33
CA GLY A 55 8.51 8.39 17.78
C GLY A 55 9.29 7.67 16.66
N LEU A 56 10.02 6.61 17.03
CA LEU A 56 10.71 5.66 16.15
C LEU A 56 9.80 4.47 15.79
N ASP A 57 8.48 4.68 15.73
CA ASP A 57 7.59 3.62 15.27
C ASP A 57 7.74 3.45 13.75
N ALA A 58 7.90 2.21 13.32
CA ALA A 58 8.03 1.85 11.91
C ALA A 58 6.76 2.16 11.09
N SER A 59 5.72 2.73 11.71
CA SER A 59 4.49 3.18 11.08
C SER A 59 4.34 4.70 11.17
N ILE A 60 3.72 5.30 10.15
CA ILE A 60 3.35 6.71 10.13
C ILE A 60 1.85 6.87 9.93
N HIS A 61 1.26 7.94 10.43
CA HIS A 61 -0.17 8.18 10.20
C HIS A 61 -0.46 8.29 8.69
N GLN A 62 -1.57 7.72 8.20
CA GLN A 62 -1.87 7.61 6.76
C GLN A 62 -1.87 8.94 5.99
N LYS A 63 -2.16 10.06 6.68
CA LYS A 63 -2.11 11.41 6.09
C LYS A 63 -0.68 11.84 5.73
N LEU A 64 0.29 11.44 6.55
CA LEU A 64 1.71 11.67 6.28
C LEU A 64 2.19 10.77 5.15
N ALA A 65 1.81 9.49 5.16
CA ALA A 65 2.10 8.57 4.06
C ALA A 65 1.56 9.10 2.72
N ARG A 66 0.33 9.64 2.71
CA ARG A 66 -0.26 10.33 1.55
C ARG A 66 0.59 11.50 1.09
N ALA A 67 1.11 12.32 1.99
CA ALA A 67 1.95 13.48 1.64
C ALA A 67 3.30 13.04 1.04
N VAL A 68 3.91 11.97 1.57
CA VAL A 68 5.20 11.43 1.10
C VAL A 68 5.07 10.73 -0.25
N MET A 69 4.03 9.90 -0.42
CA MET A 69 3.81 9.11 -1.63
C MET A 69 3.06 9.86 -2.73
N GLY A 70 2.35 10.94 -2.39
CA GLY A 70 1.68 11.81 -3.35
C GLY A 70 0.68 11.06 -4.24
N LYS A 71 0.96 11.01 -5.55
CA LYS A 71 0.10 10.36 -6.55
C LYS A 71 0.16 8.83 -6.48
N ASP A 72 1.14 8.26 -5.80
CA ASP A 72 1.34 6.82 -5.69
C ASP A 72 0.67 6.23 -4.43
N PHE A 73 -0.40 6.88 -3.97
CA PHE A 73 -1.16 6.55 -2.77
C PHE A 73 -2.67 6.56 -3.03
N PHE A 74 -3.37 5.53 -2.55
CA PHE A 74 -4.82 5.37 -2.64
C PHE A 74 -5.42 4.94 -1.30
N GLY A 75 -5.87 5.92 -0.52
CA GLY A 75 -6.33 5.74 0.85
C GLY A 75 -7.84 5.68 1.02
N VAL A 76 -8.28 5.82 2.27
CA VAL A 76 -9.70 5.86 2.66
C VAL A 76 -10.47 6.91 1.84
N GLU A 77 -9.94 8.12 1.75
CA GLU A 77 -10.62 9.22 1.06
C GLU A 77 -10.78 8.96 -0.44
N ASP A 78 -9.82 8.26 -1.07
CA ASP A 78 -9.89 7.93 -2.49
C ASP A 78 -10.95 6.84 -2.75
N TRP A 79 -11.03 5.83 -1.88
CA TRP A 79 -12.08 4.80 -1.93
C TRP A 79 -13.48 5.40 -1.75
N SER A 80 -13.65 6.31 -0.79
CA SER A 80 -14.92 7.01 -0.60
C SER A 80 -15.29 7.89 -1.80
N ALA A 81 -14.34 8.68 -2.31
CA ALA A 81 -14.61 9.61 -3.40
C ALA A 81 -14.87 8.92 -4.75
N LEU A 82 -14.11 7.86 -5.07
CA LEU A 82 -14.13 7.25 -6.40
C LEU A 82 -15.05 6.02 -6.51
N TYR A 83 -15.32 5.35 -5.39
CA TYR A 83 -16.10 4.12 -5.35
C TYR A 83 -17.24 4.15 -4.32
N GLY A 84 -17.45 5.27 -3.62
CA GLY A 84 -18.55 5.42 -2.67
C GLY A 84 -18.43 4.52 -1.44
N VAL A 85 -17.21 4.11 -1.07
CA VAL A 85 -16.99 3.23 0.08
C VAL A 85 -17.22 3.99 1.39
N ASN A 86 -18.08 3.45 2.23
CA ASN A 86 -18.33 3.97 3.58
C ASN A 86 -17.59 3.11 4.61
N PHE A 87 -16.60 3.69 5.28
CA PHE A 87 -15.80 3.01 6.31
C PHE A 87 -16.42 3.21 7.69
N SER A 88 -16.50 2.14 8.46
CA SER A 88 -16.86 2.22 9.89
C SER A 88 -15.73 2.85 10.71
N GLN A 89 -16.05 3.39 11.89
CA GLN A 89 -15.03 3.91 12.81
C GLN A 89 -13.96 2.87 13.19
N LYS A 90 -14.36 1.59 13.31
CA LYS A 90 -13.41 0.49 13.55
C LYS A 90 -12.42 0.33 12.40
N GLN A 91 -12.91 0.34 11.17
CA GLN A 91 -12.07 0.26 9.97
C GLN A 91 -11.14 1.46 9.86
N LEU A 92 -11.64 2.68 10.09
CA LEU A 92 -10.83 3.90 10.06
C LEU A 92 -9.67 3.82 11.06
N ARG A 93 -9.91 3.33 12.28
CA ARG A 93 -8.84 3.11 13.28
C ARG A 93 -7.84 2.04 12.83
N GLN A 94 -8.31 0.95 12.24
CA GLN A 94 -7.46 -0.16 11.80
C GLN A 94 -6.45 0.24 10.71
N VAL A 95 -6.80 1.19 9.84
CA VAL A 95 -5.91 1.69 8.77
C VAL A 95 -5.43 3.12 9.01
N ALA A 96 -5.60 3.64 10.25
CA ALA A 96 -5.12 4.96 10.61
C ALA A 96 -3.59 5.05 10.47
N GLU A 97 -2.91 3.99 10.91
CA GLU A 97 -1.46 3.85 10.79
C GLU A 97 -1.08 3.13 9.50
N PHE A 98 -0.16 3.75 8.76
CA PHE A 98 0.49 3.20 7.58
C PHE A 98 1.75 2.44 8.01
N PRO A 99 1.89 1.14 7.71
CA PRO A 99 2.87 0.26 8.36
C PRO A 99 4.33 0.45 7.95
N TRP A 100 4.61 1.31 6.97
CA TRP A 100 5.96 1.54 6.47
C TRP A 100 6.33 3.00 6.66
N GLY A 101 7.26 3.25 7.57
CA GLY A 101 7.71 4.58 7.94
C GLY A 101 8.43 5.32 6.83
N GLU A 102 8.73 6.60 7.07
CA GLU A 102 9.47 7.44 6.13
C GLU A 102 10.85 6.88 5.80
N ASP A 103 11.50 6.19 6.74
CA ASP A 103 12.76 5.50 6.54
C ASP A 103 12.65 4.44 5.43
N ILE A 104 11.61 3.62 5.47
CA ILE A 104 11.35 2.61 4.44
C ILE A 104 10.95 3.29 3.13
N LEU A 105 10.04 4.27 3.16
CA LEU A 105 9.57 4.95 1.95
C LEU A 105 10.69 5.72 1.23
N ASN A 106 11.65 6.26 1.97
CA ASN A 106 12.80 6.98 1.41
C ASN A 106 14.05 6.09 1.22
N SER A 107 13.98 4.81 1.62
CA SER A 107 15.08 3.86 1.38
C SER A 107 15.20 3.47 -0.09
N THR A 108 16.37 2.96 -0.45
CA THR A 108 16.59 2.29 -1.74
C THR A 108 15.81 0.98 -1.80
N CYS A 109 14.95 0.85 -2.80
CA CYS A 109 14.22 -0.36 -3.13
C CYS A 109 15.19 -1.49 -3.49
N PRO A 110 15.17 -2.62 -2.77
CA PRO A 110 16.08 -3.73 -3.03
C PRO A 110 15.77 -4.46 -4.35
N LEU A 111 14.60 -4.26 -4.95
CA LEU A 111 14.21 -4.91 -6.20
C LEU A 111 14.74 -4.17 -7.44
N CYS A 112 14.85 -2.84 -7.40
CA CYS A 112 15.10 -2.03 -8.60
C CYS A 112 16.08 -0.86 -8.41
N GLY A 113 16.60 -0.63 -7.20
CA GLY A 113 17.56 0.43 -6.91
C GLY A 113 17.00 1.86 -6.88
N LYS A 114 15.70 2.06 -7.18
CA LYS A 114 15.01 3.35 -7.03
C LYS A 114 14.62 3.60 -5.58
N VAL A 115 14.20 4.81 -5.21
CA VAL A 115 13.59 5.07 -3.91
C VAL A 115 12.23 4.37 -3.82
N VAL A 116 11.91 3.73 -2.68
CA VAL A 116 10.69 2.91 -2.51
C VAL A 116 9.44 3.69 -2.89
N LYS A 117 9.25 4.92 -2.40
CA LYS A 117 8.08 5.74 -2.70
C LYS A 117 7.91 6.10 -4.19
N ASP A 118 8.99 6.03 -4.97
CA ASP A 118 9.00 6.38 -6.40
C ASP A 118 8.83 5.15 -7.32
N CYS A 119 8.78 3.94 -6.75
CA CYS A 119 8.59 2.70 -7.51
C CYS A 119 7.51 1.77 -6.95
N HIS A 120 6.88 2.15 -5.83
CA HIS A 120 5.77 1.43 -5.24
C HIS A 120 4.49 2.25 -5.26
N PHE A 121 3.37 1.56 -5.19
CA PHE A 121 2.04 2.13 -5.02
C PHE A 121 1.43 1.62 -3.72
N ALA A 122 0.99 2.54 -2.87
CA ALA A 122 0.33 2.24 -1.61
C ALA A 122 -1.19 2.30 -1.75
N PHE A 123 -1.90 1.32 -1.20
CA PHE A 123 -3.35 1.39 -1.12
C PHE A 123 -3.94 0.61 0.06
N VAL A 124 -5.11 1.03 0.51
CA VAL A 124 -5.92 0.23 1.45
C VAL A 124 -6.58 -0.89 0.66
N GLY A 125 -6.22 -2.14 0.95
CA GLY A 125 -6.93 -3.30 0.42
C GLY A 125 -8.28 -3.46 1.12
N LEU A 126 -9.28 -3.87 0.34
CA LEU A 126 -10.62 -4.16 0.85
C LEU A 126 -10.92 -5.64 0.61
N ASP A 127 -11.36 -6.34 1.65
CA ASP A 127 -11.96 -7.67 1.52
C ASP A 127 -13.38 -7.58 0.94
N ARG A 128 -14.07 -6.47 1.21
CA ARG A 128 -15.46 -6.23 0.82
C ARG A 128 -15.69 -4.79 0.37
N ILE A 129 -16.63 -4.61 -0.55
CA ILE A 129 -17.17 -3.32 -0.98
C ILE A 129 -18.70 -3.38 -0.97
N ASN A 130 -19.36 -2.42 -0.31
CA ASN A 130 -20.82 -2.33 -0.23
C ASN A 130 -21.49 -3.67 0.16
N GLY A 131 -20.91 -4.37 1.15
CA GLY A 131 -21.43 -5.65 1.65
C GLY A 131 -21.19 -6.86 0.74
N LYS A 132 -20.42 -6.73 -0.35
CA LYS A 132 -20.04 -7.84 -1.24
C LYS A 132 -18.52 -8.08 -1.22
N PRO A 133 -18.04 -9.34 -1.32
CA PRO A 133 -16.60 -9.63 -1.46
C PRO A 133 -15.97 -8.87 -2.64
N LEU A 134 -14.82 -8.22 -2.42
CA LEU A 134 -14.07 -7.55 -3.48
C LEU A 134 -13.11 -8.55 -4.14
N THR A 135 -13.62 -9.25 -5.14
CA THR A 135 -12.91 -10.24 -5.95
C THR A 135 -12.54 -9.66 -7.32
N ILE A 136 -11.85 -10.42 -8.20
CA ILE A 136 -11.57 -9.95 -9.57
C ILE A 136 -12.88 -9.68 -10.33
N LEU A 137 -13.88 -10.57 -10.19
CA LEU A 137 -15.18 -10.34 -10.83
C LEU A 137 -15.87 -9.11 -10.26
N LYS A 138 -15.76 -8.87 -8.95
CA LYS A 138 -16.32 -7.65 -8.37
C LYS A 138 -15.59 -6.39 -8.84
N LEU A 139 -14.27 -6.42 -8.97
CA LEU A 139 -13.49 -5.34 -9.58
C LEU A 139 -13.94 -5.08 -11.02
N GLN A 140 -14.21 -6.13 -11.78
CA GLN A 140 -14.74 -6.00 -13.13
C GLN A 140 -16.10 -5.30 -13.15
N GLU A 141 -17.05 -5.69 -12.28
CA GLU A 141 -18.35 -5.01 -12.16
C GLU A 141 -18.26 -3.53 -11.77
N LEU A 142 -17.22 -3.14 -11.01
CA LEU A 142 -17.00 -1.75 -10.58
C LEU A 142 -16.47 -0.84 -11.68
N HIS A 143 -16.00 -1.43 -12.79
CA HIS A 143 -15.36 -0.74 -13.88
C HIS A 143 -16.18 -0.88 -15.16
N PRO A 144 -16.19 0.12 -16.04
CA PRO A 144 -17.07 0.08 -17.19
C PRO A 144 -16.59 -0.96 -18.22
N ALA A 145 -17.54 -1.53 -18.97
CA ALA A 145 -17.22 -2.41 -20.10
C ALA A 145 -16.58 -1.63 -21.27
N THR A 146 -16.83 -0.32 -21.35
CA THR A 146 -16.28 0.61 -22.35
C THR A 146 -15.66 1.83 -21.64
N GLY A 147 -14.57 2.40 -22.18
CA GLY A 147 -13.79 3.43 -21.47
C GLY A 147 -12.70 2.85 -20.58
N GLN A 148 -12.18 3.65 -19.63
CA GLN A 148 -11.06 3.28 -18.76
C GLN A 148 -11.27 3.72 -17.31
N PRO A 149 -10.67 3.02 -16.33
CA PRO A 149 -10.00 1.74 -16.48
C PRO A 149 -10.99 0.61 -16.70
N LYS A 150 -10.65 -0.39 -17.52
CA LYS A 150 -11.49 -1.58 -17.78
C LYS A 150 -10.66 -2.87 -17.77
N PHE A 151 -11.34 -4.00 -17.66
CA PHE A 151 -10.75 -5.32 -17.97
C PHE A 151 -10.83 -5.60 -19.47
N HIS A 152 -9.88 -6.37 -19.99
CA HIS A 152 -9.85 -6.77 -21.40
C HIS A 152 -11.01 -7.70 -21.78
N SER A 153 -11.31 -8.68 -20.93
CA SER A 153 -12.38 -9.65 -21.17
C SER A 153 -13.50 -9.44 -20.17
N TYR A 154 -14.64 -8.90 -20.59
CA TYR A 154 -15.76 -8.55 -19.69
C TYR A 154 -16.84 -9.65 -19.60
N THR A 155 -17.34 -10.15 -20.73
CA THR A 155 -18.50 -11.08 -20.76
C THR A 155 -18.13 -12.55 -20.91
N SER A 156 -16.89 -12.86 -21.31
CA SER A 156 -16.41 -14.22 -21.61
C SER A 156 -15.00 -14.46 -21.06
N ALA A 157 -14.69 -13.84 -19.91
CA ALA A 157 -13.41 -14.07 -19.25
C ALA A 157 -13.23 -15.56 -18.93
N TRP A 158 -12.10 -16.13 -19.36
CA TRP A 158 -11.78 -17.55 -19.09
C TRP A 158 -11.74 -17.87 -17.59
N TYR A 159 -11.51 -16.84 -16.76
CA TYR A 159 -11.41 -16.95 -15.31
C TYR A 159 -12.76 -16.79 -14.59
N SER A 160 -13.88 -16.58 -15.28
CA SER A 160 -15.19 -16.36 -14.64
C SER A 160 -15.60 -17.49 -13.70
N GLU A 161 -15.19 -18.72 -13.98
CA GLU A 161 -15.48 -19.90 -13.15
C GLU A 161 -14.32 -20.31 -12.22
N GLN A 162 -13.24 -19.53 -12.19
CA GLN A 162 -12.04 -19.86 -11.42
C GLN A 162 -12.15 -19.35 -9.98
N LYS A 163 -11.79 -20.19 -9.00
CA LYS A 163 -11.82 -19.83 -7.57
C LYS A 163 -11.05 -18.54 -7.26
N PHE A 164 -9.87 -18.37 -7.85
CA PHE A 164 -9.05 -17.18 -7.61
C PHE A 164 -9.74 -15.87 -8.05
N ALA A 165 -10.67 -15.94 -9.00
CA ALA A 165 -11.40 -14.77 -9.49
C ALA A 165 -12.74 -14.55 -8.78
N ARG A 166 -13.37 -15.64 -8.30
CA ARG A 166 -14.71 -15.63 -7.66
C ARG A 166 -14.69 -15.52 -6.15
N GLU A 167 -13.66 -16.05 -5.50
CA GLU A 167 -13.65 -16.29 -4.05
C GLU A 167 -12.50 -15.55 -3.36
N THR A 168 -11.34 -15.44 -4.00
CA THR A 168 -10.18 -14.77 -3.40
C THR A 168 -10.42 -13.26 -3.31
N THR A 169 -10.24 -12.74 -2.10
CA THR A 169 -10.27 -11.31 -1.79
C THR A 169 -8.93 -10.87 -1.20
N MET A 170 -8.72 -9.57 -1.12
CA MET A 170 -7.67 -9.00 -0.28
C MET A 170 -8.06 -9.08 1.20
N SER A 171 -7.09 -8.81 2.08
CA SER A 171 -7.37 -8.50 3.49
C SER A 171 -7.62 -7.00 3.65
N PHE A 172 -8.40 -6.61 4.66
CA PHE A 172 -8.54 -5.21 5.04
C PHE A 172 -7.26 -4.70 5.75
N ARG A 173 -6.28 -4.23 4.97
CA ARG A 173 -4.98 -3.73 5.43
C ARG A 173 -4.34 -2.81 4.40
N TRP A 174 -3.25 -2.14 4.77
CA TRP A 174 -2.39 -1.48 3.81
C TRP A 174 -1.58 -2.47 2.96
N TYR A 175 -1.42 -2.12 1.69
CA TYR A 175 -0.59 -2.79 0.71
C TYR A 175 0.38 -1.77 0.12
N LEU A 176 1.63 -2.20 -0.11
CA LEU A 176 2.67 -1.41 -0.79
C LEU A 176 3.31 -2.29 -1.86
N LEU A 177 2.87 -2.14 -3.12
CA LEU A 177 3.26 -3.01 -4.23
C LEU A 177 4.24 -2.31 -5.15
N HIS A 178 5.23 -3.04 -5.64
CA HIS A 178 6.08 -2.56 -6.72
C HIS A 178 5.20 -2.34 -7.97
N GLN A 179 5.31 -1.18 -8.61
CA GLN A 179 4.39 -0.80 -9.68
C GLN A 179 4.53 -1.69 -10.91
N ASN A 180 5.74 -2.16 -11.20
CA ASN A 180 6.05 -3.03 -12.32
C ASN A 180 6.47 -4.44 -11.85
N ILE A 181 6.69 -5.36 -12.78
CA ILE A 181 7.34 -6.64 -12.46
C ILE A 181 8.71 -6.45 -11.79
N VAL A 182 9.13 -7.44 -11.00
CA VAL A 182 10.49 -7.52 -10.45
C VAL A 182 11.48 -7.47 -11.62
N PRO A 183 12.44 -6.52 -11.65
CA PRO A 183 13.38 -6.41 -12.77
C PRO A 183 14.16 -7.71 -13.02
N LYS A 184 14.29 -8.10 -14.29
CA LYS A 184 15.02 -9.30 -14.73
C LYS A 184 14.43 -10.63 -14.22
N SER A 185 13.18 -10.60 -13.76
CA SER A 185 12.46 -11.81 -13.36
C SER A 185 11.84 -12.54 -14.55
N GLU A 186 11.83 -11.95 -15.73
CA GLU A 186 11.37 -12.62 -16.94
C GLU A 186 12.25 -13.82 -17.31
N ASP A 187 11.73 -14.68 -18.18
CA ASP A 187 12.47 -15.83 -18.73
C ASP A 187 12.96 -16.84 -17.67
N LYS A 188 12.22 -16.92 -16.56
CA LYS A 188 12.52 -17.78 -15.41
C LYS A 188 11.31 -18.62 -15.02
N THR A 189 11.56 -19.74 -14.35
CA THR A 189 10.50 -20.50 -13.70
C THR A 189 9.89 -19.69 -12.55
N TYR A 190 8.69 -20.05 -12.10
CA TYR A 190 8.07 -19.38 -10.95
C TYR A 190 8.91 -19.46 -9.68
N ASP A 191 9.58 -20.58 -9.43
CA ASP A 191 10.39 -20.76 -8.22
C ASP A 191 11.67 -19.92 -8.29
N ASP A 192 12.33 -19.88 -9.47
CA ASP A 192 13.48 -18.98 -9.71
C ASP A 192 13.08 -17.51 -9.57
N GLN A 193 11.92 -17.13 -10.11
CA GLN A 193 11.37 -15.79 -9.94
C GLN A 193 11.17 -15.46 -8.46
N LYS A 194 10.49 -16.34 -7.73
CA LYS A 194 10.20 -16.16 -6.31
C LYS A 194 11.47 -16.04 -5.47
N ALA A 195 12.53 -16.77 -5.83
CA ALA A 195 13.84 -16.68 -5.19
C ALA A 195 14.54 -15.32 -5.38
N MET A 196 14.09 -14.48 -6.32
CA MET A 196 14.59 -13.11 -6.49
C MET A 196 14.00 -12.10 -5.51
N LEU A 197 12.95 -12.46 -4.77
CA LEU A 197 12.40 -11.59 -3.74
C LEU A 197 13.30 -11.58 -2.50
N THR A 198 13.50 -10.40 -1.92
CA THR A 198 14.11 -10.30 -0.60
C THR A 198 13.12 -10.70 0.50
N ALA A 199 13.62 -10.91 1.72
CA ALA A 199 12.81 -11.34 2.86
C ALA A 199 11.62 -10.41 3.16
N ASP A 200 11.71 -9.14 2.79
CA ASP A 200 10.68 -8.11 3.01
C ASP A 200 9.52 -8.18 2.02
N TYR A 201 9.60 -9.01 0.98
CA TYR A 201 8.62 -9.07 -0.08
C TYR A 201 7.89 -10.40 -0.13
N GLU A 202 6.64 -10.34 -0.59
CA GLU A 202 5.76 -11.46 -0.88
C GLU A 202 5.22 -11.33 -2.32
N VAL A 203 4.78 -12.46 -2.88
CA VAL A 203 4.09 -12.46 -4.17
C VAL A 203 2.61 -12.18 -3.90
N PRO A 204 2.01 -11.09 -4.44
CA PRO A 204 0.62 -10.78 -4.19
C PRO A 204 -0.33 -11.75 -4.90
N SER A 205 -1.58 -11.79 -4.42
CA SER A 205 -2.69 -12.44 -5.12
C SER A 205 -3.05 -11.70 -6.41
N ALA A 206 -3.71 -12.40 -7.34
CA ALA A 206 -4.15 -11.80 -8.59
C ALA A 206 -5.18 -10.66 -8.41
N VAL A 207 -6.03 -10.72 -7.37
CA VAL A 207 -6.96 -9.63 -7.05
C VAL A 207 -6.22 -8.41 -6.49
N THR A 208 -5.14 -8.62 -5.73
CA THR A 208 -4.28 -7.54 -5.22
C THR A 208 -3.56 -6.84 -6.36
N GLU A 209 -2.92 -7.59 -7.27
CA GLU A 209 -2.22 -7.02 -8.42
C GLU A 209 -3.18 -6.31 -9.39
N SER A 210 -4.35 -6.91 -9.65
CA SER A 210 -5.39 -6.27 -10.48
C SER A 210 -5.89 -4.97 -9.87
N THR A 211 -6.08 -4.94 -8.54
CA THR A 211 -6.48 -3.72 -7.83
C THR A 211 -5.42 -2.64 -8.00
N LYS A 212 -4.14 -2.96 -7.78
CA LYS A 212 -3.03 -2.02 -7.94
C LYS A 212 -3.03 -1.42 -9.35
N ASP A 213 -3.08 -2.23 -10.40
CA ASP A 213 -3.06 -1.75 -11.79
C ASP A 213 -4.23 -0.77 -12.07
N LEU A 214 -5.45 -1.12 -11.65
CA LEU A 214 -6.63 -0.28 -11.83
C LEU A 214 -6.54 1.03 -11.03
N LEU A 215 -6.11 0.97 -9.77
CA LEU A 215 -6.02 2.14 -8.90
C LEU A 215 -4.93 3.10 -9.33
N VAL A 216 -3.78 2.60 -9.80
CA VAL A 216 -2.72 3.44 -10.39
C VAL A 216 -3.28 4.23 -11.57
N PHE A 217 -4.02 3.57 -12.46
CA PHE A 217 -4.66 4.25 -13.59
C PHE A 217 -5.68 5.29 -13.11
N ARG A 218 -6.58 4.95 -12.17
CA ARG A 218 -7.55 5.91 -11.62
C ARG A 218 -6.88 7.16 -11.03
N LYS A 219 -5.72 6.98 -10.41
CA LYS A 219 -5.03 8.05 -9.70
C LYS A 219 -4.15 8.91 -10.60
N THR A 220 -3.55 8.30 -11.63
CA THR A 220 -2.48 8.94 -12.43
C THR A 220 -2.76 9.01 -13.93
N GLY A 221 -3.75 8.27 -14.43
CA GLY A 221 -3.98 8.07 -15.86
C GLY A 221 -2.97 7.15 -16.56
N ASN A 222 -1.98 6.63 -15.82
CA ASN A 222 -0.93 5.79 -16.40
C ASN A 222 -1.27 4.31 -16.35
N PHE A 223 -0.89 3.59 -17.40
CA PHE A 223 -0.90 2.12 -17.41
C PHE A 223 0.42 1.57 -16.87
N VAL A 224 0.35 0.76 -15.82
CA VAL A 224 1.48 -0.03 -15.32
C VAL A 224 1.49 -1.42 -15.96
N ASN A 225 2.65 -2.06 -16.04
CA ASN A 225 2.80 -3.38 -16.70
C ASN A 225 2.23 -3.43 -18.13
N SER A 226 2.32 -2.35 -18.91
CA SER A 226 1.59 -2.22 -20.19
C SER A 226 1.98 -3.22 -21.27
N SER A 227 3.18 -3.81 -21.19
CA SER A 227 3.70 -4.79 -22.15
C SER A 227 4.17 -6.09 -21.50
N ARG A 228 3.85 -6.31 -20.21
CA ARG A 228 4.34 -7.42 -19.41
C ARG A 228 3.24 -7.97 -18.51
N TYR A 229 3.35 -9.22 -18.14
CA TYR A 229 2.51 -9.83 -17.10
C TYR A 229 3.29 -10.00 -15.82
N ALA A 230 2.66 -9.63 -14.71
CA ALA A 230 3.12 -9.86 -13.36
C ALA A 230 2.49 -11.14 -12.81
N ARG A 231 3.31 -12.17 -12.65
CA ARG A 231 2.92 -13.47 -12.11
C ARG A 231 2.61 -13.34 -10.63
N CYS A 232 1.44 -13.84 -10.25
CA CYS A 232 0.88 -13.78 -8.90
C CYS A 232 1.01 -15.14 -8.18
N GLU A 233 0.65 -15.18 -6.89
CA GLU A 233 0.68 -16.45 -6.13
C GLU A 233 -0.43 -17.42 -6.55
N CYS A 234 -1.53 -16.91 -7.11
CA CYS A 234 -2.72 -17.68 -7.43
C CYS A 234 -2.45 -18.75 -8.50
N VAL A 235 -3.20 -19.86 -8.40
CA VAL A 235 -3.15 -20.98 -9.34
C VAL A 235 -4.56 -21.23 -9.87
N ALA A 236 -4.69 -21.37 -11.19
CA ALA A 236 -5.92 -21.77 -11.86
C ALA A 236 -6.21 -23.26 -11.63
N SER A 237 -7.45 -23.71 -11.87
CA SER A 237 -7.88 -25.10 -11.67
C SER A 237 -7.00 -26.14 -12.39
N VAL A 238 -6.39 -25.74 -13.52
CA VAL A 238 -5.49 -26.58 -14.33
C VAL A 238 -4.02 -26.53 -13.88
N GLY A 239 -3.72 -25.99 -12.70
CA GLY A 239 -2.37 -25.93 -12.13
C GLY A 239 -1.47 -24.81 -12.70
N ARG A 240 -2.01 -23.94 -13.56
CA ARG A 240 -1.27 -22.80 -14.13
C ARG A 240 -1.23 -21.62 -13.18
N ARG A 241 -0.12 -20.89 -13.16
CA ARG A 241 0.00 -19.62 -12.41
C ARG A 241 -0.85 -18.56 -13.08
N VAL A 242 -1.43 -17.68 -12.28
CA VAL A 242 -2.19 -16.53 -12.76
C VAL A 242 -1.26 -15.34 -12.92
N ASP A 243 -1.34 -14.68 -14.07
CA ASP A 243 -0.52 -13.52 -14.38
C ASP A 243 -1.44 -12.32 -14.70
N VAL A 244 -1.12 -11.13 -14.21
CA VAL A 244 -1.92 -9.91 -14.38
C VAL A 244 -1.07 -8.83 -15.02
N GLY A 245 -1.59 -8.13 -16.02
CA GLY A 245 -0.88 -7.02 -16.65
C GLY A 245 -1.29 -6.84 -18.10
N TYR A 246 -0.31 -6.53 -18.96
CA TYR A 246 -0.53 -6.13 -20.35
C TYR A 246 -1.61 -5.03 -20.44
N PHE A 247 -1.58 -4.11 -19.47
CA PHE A 247 -2.64 -3.14 -19.28
C PHE A 247 -2.47 -1.97 -20.25
N GLY A 248 -3.47 -1.73 -21.07
CA GLY A 248 -3.48 -0.59 -21.99
C GLY A 248 -4.89 -0.22 -22.42
N GLU A 249 -5.00 0.39 -23.60
CA GLU A 249 -6.28 0.82 -24.19
C GLU A 249 -7.29 -0.32 -24.35
N SER A 250 -6.79 -1.54 -24.58
CA SER A 250 -7.61 -2.75 -24.67
C SER A 250 -8.09 -3.27 -23.32
N GLY A 251 -7.65 -2.70 -22.19
CA GLY A 251 -8.01 -3.09 -20.83
C GLY A 251 -6.95 -3.96 -20.14
N LEU A 252 -7.14 -4.19 -18.84
CA LEU A 252 -6.28 -5.04 -18.02
C LEU A 252 -6.50 -6.52 -18.36
N VAL A 253 -5.42 -7.26 -18.60
CA VAL A 253 -5.49 -8.68 -18.95
C VAL A 253 -5.15 -9.53 -17.73
N VAL A 254 -6.01 -10.53 -17.47
CA VAL A 254 -5.73 -11.63 -16.56
C VAL A 254 -5.49 -12.88 -17.39
N TYR A 255 -4.31 -13.47 -17.26
CA TYR A 255 -3.84 -14.60 -18.04
C TYR A 255 -3.48 -15.78 -17.13
N SER A 256 -3.24 -16.95 -17.71
CA SER A 256 -2.61 -18.05 -16.99
C SER A 256 -1.59 -18.80 -17.82
N TYR A 257 -0.46 -19.13 -17.21
CA TYR A 257 0.63 -19.84 -17.85
C TYR A 257 1.27 -20.89 -16.93
N TRP A 258 1.97 -21.84 -17.54
CA TRP A 258 2.66 -22.92 -16.82
C TRP A 258 3.82 -22.34 -15.98
N GLY A 259 3.91 -22.73 -14.71
CA GLY A 259 4.92 -22.21 -13.79
C GLY A 259 6.36 -22.61 -14.13
N GLY A 260 6.55 -23.78 -14.76
CA GLY A 260 7.85 -24.24 -15.25
C GLY A 260 8.24 -23.69 -16.63
N GLY A 261 7.39 -22.89 -17.27
CA GLY A 261 7.67 -22.31 -18.58
C GLY A 261 8.44 -21.00 -18.48
N HIS A 262 9.48 -20.86 -19.30
CA HIS A 262 10.24 -19.63 -19.49
C HIS A 262 9.57 -18.77 -20.57
N ARG A 263 9.05 -17.60 -20.20
CA ARG A 263 8.43 -16.66 -21.15
C ARG A 263 8.95 -15.26 -20.90
N CYS A 264 9.53 -14.65 -21.92
CA CYS A 264 10.13 -13.31 -21.86
C CYS A 264 9.15 -12.17 -21.52
N GLY A 265 7.83 -12.42 -21.64
CA GLY A 265 6.78 -11.45 -21.31
C GLY A 265 6.20 -11.58 -19.90
N ILE A 266 6.66 -12.54 -19.08
CA ILE A 266 6.11 -12.80 -17.75
C ILE A 266 7.20 -12.64 -16.69
N GLY A 267 7.09 -11.61 -15.86
CA GLY A 267 7.89 -11.42 -14.66
C GLY A 267 7.09 -11.69 -13.39
N LEU A 268 7.67 -11.42 -12.22
CA LEU A 268 7.02 -11.64 -10.92
C LEU A 268 6.39 -10.34 -10.37
N ALA A 269 5.19 -10.44 -9.80
CA ALA A 269 4.61 -9.37 -8.98
C ALA A 269 5.26 -9.34 -7.58
N ALA A 270 5.37 -8.16 -6.97
CA ALA A 270 5.97 -8.01 -5.64
C ALA A 270 5.21 -7.03 -4.77
N SER A 271 4.89 -7.46 -3.55
CA SER A 271 4.33 -6.62 -2.49
C SER A 271 5.29 -6.64 -1.30
N ARG A 272 5.55 -5.48 -0.69
CA ARG A 272 6.18 -5.49 0.64
C ARG A 272 5.24 -6.19 1.62
N LYS A 273 5.79 -7.09 2.43
CA LYS A 273 5.07 -7.78 3.50
C LYS A 273 4.51 -6.77 4.48
N PHE A 274 3.29 -7.03 4.92
CA PHE A 274 2.73 -6.32 6.05
C PHE A 274 3.54 -6.70 7.30
N PRO A 275 4.09 -5.74 8.05
CA PRO A 275 4.75 -6.04 9.30
C PRO A 275 3.77 -6.80 10.21
N ALA A 276 4.19 -7.95 10.73
CA ALA A 276 3.43 -8.58 11.79
C ALA A 276 3.34 -7.56 12.94
N ALA A 277 2.14 -7.35 13.48
CA ALA A 277 1.99 -6.52 14.68
C ALA A 277 2.98 -7.04 15.72
N GLN A 278 3.98 -6.23 16.08
CA GLN A 278 4.83 -6.55 17.20
C GLN A 278 3.90 -6.60 18.41
N ARG A 279 3.66 -7.81 18.91
CA ARG A 279 2.98 -7.99 20.19
C ARG A 279 3.96 -7.48 21.24
N SER A 280 3.75 -6.25 21.69
CA SER A 280 4.29 -5.78 22.96
C SER A 280 3.56 -6.43 24.13
#